data_AF-A0A852K6B0-F1
#
_entry.id   AF-A0A852K6B0-F1
#
_cell.length_a   1.000
_cell.length_b   1.000
_cell.length_c   1.000
_cell.angle_alpha   90.00
_cell.angle_beta   90.00
_cell.angle_gamma   90.00
#
_symmetry.space_group_name_H-M   'P 1'
#
loop_
_entity.id
_entity.type
_entity.pdbx_description
1 polymer ?
#
loop_
_entity_poly.entity_id
_entity_poly.type
_entity_poly.pdbx_seq_one_letter_code
_entity_poly.pdbx_strand_id
1 'polypeptide(L)'
;MSFRSMFQDVREAMDHVHLSGCLKEKTLENLEKYVVKDPRVPLLLSRMKEVGKVFLATNSDYTYTDAIMSYLFDFSNEDKVSLSP
;
A
#
# COMPACT_ATOMS: atom_id res chain seq x y z
N MET A 1 10.79 -16.27 -32.16
CA MET A 1 10.17 -15.88 -30.87
C MET A 1 9.39 -17.09 -30.37
N SER A 2 9.75 -17.67 -29.23
CA SER A 2 9.01 -18.80 -28.64
C SER A 2 8.01 -18.29 -27.60
N PHE A 3 6.99 -19.07 -27.26
CA PHE A 3 6.08 -18.71 -26.16
C PHE A 3 6.83 -18.49 -24.83
N ARG A 4 7.91 -19.25 -24.59
CA ARG A 4 8.77 -19.08 -23.42
C ARG A 4 9.52 -17.76 -23.44
N SER A 5 10.08 -17.34 -24.58
CA SER A 5 10.77 -16.06 -24.66
C SER A 5 9.78 -14.89 -24.52
N MET A 6 8.62 -14.98 -25.17
CA MET A 6 7.57 -13.97 -25.05
C MET A 6 7.08 -13.81 -23.60
N PHE A 7 6.90 -14.92 -22.87
CA PHE A 7 6.58 -14.88 -21.45
C PHE A 7 7.67 -14.17 -20.63
N GLN A 8 8.94 -14.47 -20.93
CA GLN A 8 10.07 -13.85 -20.23
C GLN A 8 10.13 -12.35 -20.51
N ASP A 9 9.91 -11.93 -21.75
CA ASP A 9 9.87 -10.50 -22.14
C ASP A 9 8.78 -9.75 -21.36
N VAL A 10 7.59 -10.33 -21.23
CA VAL A 10 6.47 -9.74 -20.45
C VAL A 10 6.81 -9.66 -18.96
N ARG A 11 7.42 -10.71 -18.41
CA ARG A 11 7.81 -10.75 -16.99
C ARG A 11 8.87 -9.69 -16.68
N GLU A 12 9.90 -9.60 -17.50
CA GLU A 12 10.98 -8.61 -17.32
C GLU A 12 10.46 -7.18 -17.46
N ALA A 13 9.54 -6.93 -18.39
CA ALA A 13 8.88 -5.63 -18.51
C ALA A 13 8.09 -5.27 -17.23
N MET A 14 7.37 -6.24 -16.66
CA MET A 14 6.59 -6.04 -15.43
C MET A 14 7.50 -5.77 -14.23
N ASP A 15 8.56 -6.58 -14.08
CA ASP A 15 9.58 -6.41 -13.05
C ASP A 15 10.25 -5.03 -13.19
N HIS A 16 10.59 -4.64 -14.42
CA HIS A 16 11.18 -3.32 -14.69
C HIS A 16 10.24 -2.19 -14.28
N VAL A 17 8.94 -2.25 -14.62
CA VAL A 17 7.98 -1.21 -14.22
C VAL A 17 7.84 -1.10 -12.70
N HIS A 18 7.90 -2.22 -11.96
CA HIS A 18 7.81 -2.22 -10.49
C HIS A 18 9.11 -1.77 -9.80
N LEU A 19 10.27 -2.08 -10.40
CA LEU A 19 11.59 -1.84 -9.82
C LEU A 19 12.23 -0.51 -10.25
N SER A 20 11.93 -0.03 -11.46
CA SER A 20 12.45 1.25 -12.01
C SER A 20 11.87 2.48 -11.32
N GLY A 21 10.83 2.32 -10.50
CA GLY A 21 10.25 3.39 -9.69
C GLY A 21 9.06 4.10 -10.34
N CYS A 22 8.96 4.14 -11.67
CA CYS A 22 7.96 4.95 -12.37
C CYS A 22 6.50 4.60 -12.00
N LEU A 23 6.19 3.32 -11.75
CA LEU A 23 4.86 2.91 -11.27
C LEU A 23 4.60 3.38 -9.85
N LYS A 24 5.59 3.22 -8.95
CA LYS A 24 5.49 3.65 -7.57
C LYS A 24 5.31 5.15 -7.49
N GLU A 25 6.13 5.92 -8.21
CA GLU A 25 6.04 7.38 -8.30
C GLU A 25 4.64 7.84 -8.72
N LYS A 26 4.14 7.33 -9.86
CA LYS A 26 2.79 7.67 -10.36
C LYS A 26 1.66 7.26 -9.42
N THR A 27 1.86 6.18 -8.66
CA THR A 27 0.90 5.76 -7.64
C THR A 27 0.87 6.74 -6.47
N LEU A 28 2.04 7.14 -5.99
CA LEU A 28 2.19 8.10 -4.88
C LEU A 28 1.70 9.50 -5.25
N GLU A 29 1.79 9.90 -6.53
CA GLU A 29 1.24 11.17 -7.04
C GLU A 29 -0.29 11.28 -6.93
N ASN A 30 -1.02 10.16 -6.88
CA ASN A 30 -2.48 10.16 -6.77
C ASN A 30 -3.00 8.94 -5.99
N LEU A 31 -2.73 8.94 -4.69
CA LEU A 31 -3.07 7.84 -3.81
C LEU A 31 -4.58 7.58 -3.73
N GLU A 32 -5.40 8.63 -3.73
CA GLU A 32 -6.87 8.51 -3.68
C GLU A 32 -7.46 7.73 -4.85
N LYS A 33 -6.84 7.85 -6.03
CA LYS A 33 -7.26 7.11 -7.22
C LYS A 33 -6.85 5.64 -7.18
N TYR A 34 -5.71 5.32 -6.58
CA TYR A 34 -5.06 4.02 -6.74
C TYR A 34 -5.02 3.16 -5.48
N VAL A 35 -5.24 3.73 -4.30
CA VAL A 35 -5.14 3.06 -3.00
C VAL A 35 -6.44 3.21 -2.24
N VAL A 36 -7.07 2.08 -1.92
CA VAL A 36 -8.27 2.05 -1.09
C VAL A 36 -7.90 2.46 0.34
N LYS A 37 -8.59 3.48 0.85
CA LYS A 37 -8.41 3.99 2.22
C LYS A 37 -9.65 3.67 3.04
N ASP A 38 -9.47 2.88 4.10
CA ASP A 38 -10.55 2.48 5.00
C ASP A 38 -10.31 3.04 6.41
N PRO A 39 -11.18 3.93 6.92
CA PRO A 39 -11.01 4.57 8.22
C PRO A 39 -11.10 3.58 9.40
N ARG A 40 -11.58 2.36 9.19
CA ARG A 40 -11.65 1.31 10.23
C ARG A 40 -10.32 0.63 10.51
N VAL A 41 -9.32 0.74 9.62
CA VAL A 41 -8.03 0.04 9.76
C VAL A 41 -7.27 0.45 11.03
N PRO A 42 -7.11 1.75 11.37
CA PRO A 42 -6.47 2.15 12.62
C PRO A 42 -7.18 1.62 13.87
N LEU A 43 -8.53 1.62 13.86
CA LEU A 43 -9.33 1.11 14.97
C LEU A 43 -9.12 -0.40 15.18
N LEU A 44 -9.13 -1.17 14.09
CA LEU A 44 -8.87 -2.60 14.14
C LEU A 44 -7.48 -2.89 14.72
N LEU A 45 -6.45 -2.21 14.22
CA LEU A 45 -5.07 -2.42 14.66
C LEU A 45 -4.85 -1.98 16.11
N SER A 46 -5.53 -0.93 16.58
CA SER A 46 -5.54 -0.54 18.00
C SER A 46 -6.10 -1.67 18.88
N ARG A 47 -7.26 -2.21 18.52
CA ARG A 47 -7.89 -3.32 19.27
C ARG A 47 -7.04 -4.57 19.29
N MET A 48 -6.37 -4.90 18.18
CA MET A 48 -5.42 -6.01 18.15
C MET A 48 -4.22 -5.77 19.08
N LYS A 49 -3.73 -4.52 19.17
CA LYS A 49 -2.62 -4.13 20.03
C LYS A 49 -2.98 -4.15 21.53
N GLU A 50 -4.25 -3.95 21.88
CA GLU A 50 -4.72 -4.05 23.28
C GLU A 50 -4.58 -5.47 23.84
N VAL A 51 -4.73 -6.49 23.00
CA VAL A 51 -4.73 -7.91 23.41
C VAL A 51 -3.47 -8.67 22.98
N GLY A 52 -2.55 -8.04 22.26
CA GLY A 52 -1.37 -8.71 21.72
C GLY A 52 -0.39 -7.80 20.98
N LYS A 53 0.58 -8.42 20.30
CA LYS A 53 1.58 -7.72 19.48
C LYS A 53 1.13 -7.72 18.01
N VAL A 54 1.39 -6.59 17.34
CA VAL A 54 1.15 -6.42 15.91
C VAL A 54 2.48 -6.09 15.24
N PHE A 55 2.75 -6.70 14.08
CA PHE A 55 3.93 -6.42 13.27
C PHE A 55 3.56 -6.37 11.78
N LEU A 56 4.39 -5.71 10.97
CA LEU A 56 4.27 -5.64 9.53
C LEU A 56 5.52 -6.26 8.90
N ALA A 57 5.34 -7.22 8.00
CA ALA A 57 6.39 -7.79 7.18
C ALA A 57 5.96 -7.68 5.70
N THR A 58 6.56 -6.74 4.98
CA THR A 58 6.26 -6.45 3.57
C THR A 58 7.52 -6.57 2.72
N ASN A 59 7.35 -6.95 1.45
CA ASN A 59 8.43 -7.02 0.46
C ASN A 59 8.76 -5.66 -0.15
N SER A 60 7.95 -4.63 0.12
CA SER A 60 8.20 -3.27 -0.32
C SER A 60 9.39 -2.66 0.40
N ASP A 61 10.10 -1.74 -0.28
CA ASP A 61 11.11 -0.91 0.38
C ASP A 61 10.48 0.03 1.42
N TYR A 62 11.33 0.58 2.29
CA TYR A 62 10.88 1.42 3.40
C TYR A 62 10.21 2.70 2.92
N THR A 63 10.78 3.41 1.94
CA THR A 63 10.26 4.70 1.48
C THR A 63 8.86 4.58 0.90
N TYR A 64 8.61 3.54 0.08
CA TYR A 64 7.28 3.27 -0.45
C TYR A 64 6.32 2.85 0.67
N THR A 65 6.78 2.03 1.61
CA THR A 65 5.97 1.59 2.76
C THR A 65 5.56 2.79 3.62
N ASP A 66 6.48 3.70 3.93
CA ASP A 66 6.24 4.89 4.75
C ASP A 66 5.20 5.81 4.09
N ALA A 67 5.32 6.07 2.79
CA ALA A 67 4.36 6.89 2.04
C ALA A 67 2.95 6.28 2.01
N ILE A 68 2.85 4.98 1.72
CA ILE A 68 1.56 4.26 1.67
C ILE A 68 0.93 4.20 3.07
N MET A 69 1.71 3.82 4.08
CA MET A 69 1.20 3.70 5.45
C MET A 69 0.83 5.06 6.04
N SER A 70 1.57 6.12 5.72
CA SER A 70 1.18 7.49 6.10
C SER A 70 -0.18 7.86 5.51
N TYR A 71 -0.37 7.61 4.22
CA TYR A 71 -1.66 7.85 3.57
C TYR A 71 -2.80 7.02 4.18
N LEU A 72 -2.57 5.74 4.47
CA LEU A 72 -3.59 4.85 5.04
C LEU A 72 -4.02 5.24 6.46
N PHE A 73 -3.25 6.04 7.19
CA PHE A 73 -3.55 6.47 8.56
C PHE A 73 -3.85 7.96 8.69
N ASP A 74 -3.75 8.71 7.59
CA ASP A 74 -4.05 10.13 7.54
C ASP A 74 -5.57 10.40 7.49
N PHE A 75 -6.24 10.40 8.64
CA PHE A 75 -7.67 10.69 8.74
C PHE A 75 -7.91 12.01 9.46
N SER A 76 -8.85 12.82 8.93
CA SER A 76 -9.33 14.02 9.59
C SER A 76 -10.14 13.66 10.85
N ASN A 77 -10.36 14.62 11.74
CA ASN A 77 -11.16 14.36 12.95
C ASN A 77 -12.63 14.03 12.62
N GLU A 78 -13.15 14.47 11.48
CA GLU A 78 -14.53 14.17 11.05
C GLU A 78 -14.68 12.70 10.61
N ASP A 79 -13.66 12.13 9.96
CA ASP A 79 -13.64 10.71 9.57
C ASP A 79 -13.67 9.78 10.79
N LYS A 80 -13.08 10.22 11.91
CA LYS A 80 -13.04 9.48 13.18
C LYS A 80 -14.37 9.51 13.94
N VAL A 81 -15.18 10.55 13.75
CA VAL A 81 -16.51 10.70 14.37
C VAL A 81 -17.52 9.73 13.75
N SER A 82 -17.35 9.36 12.47
CA SER A 82 -18.20 8.36 11.79
C SER A 82 -18.00 6.91 12.29
N LEU A 83 -17.01 6.69 13.17
CA LEU A 83 -16.60 5.40 13.70
C LEU A 83 -16.95 5.18 15.18
N SER A 84 -17.64 6.14 15.82
CA SER A 84 -18.23 5.89 17.14
C SER A 84 -19.39 4.89 17.01
N PRO A 85 -19.52 3.92 17.93
CA PRO A 85 -20.60 2.94 17.90
C PRO A 85 -21.99 3.58 17.99
#